data_AF-A0A2H1IDR3-F1
#
_entry.id   AF-A0A2H1IDR3-F1
#
_cell.length_a   1.000
_cell.length_b   1.000
_cell.length_c   1.000
_cell.angle_alpha   90.00
_cell.angle_beta   90.00
_cell.angle_gamma   90.00
#
_symmetry.space_group_name_H-M   'P 1'
#
loop_
_entity.id
_entity.type
_entity.pdbx_description
1 polymer ?
#
loop_
_entity_poly.entity_id
_entity_poly.type
_entity_poly.pdbx_seq_one_letter_code
_entity_poly.pdbx_strand_id
1 'polypeptide(L)'
;MSTTRRASFSFDALSADTVTDADEFTLENPSMVVNLDADPARIDMPLGGYIPPLASTMLAAGTQVSGRLLALISLPGQPLPESVFRAQGWEDFYGSDRADAQPGTAVLLKSTQDSVGQVELVPAQILADPHAPQDPFPHEVKLNLWFSPAGTDCGIHRDHAFIETHTQLLGTGRMQKFAYNSHASVFEDQILAPAQTQPSIFGRWDDGRLAYPWHQYRADTDVVWLAIEYHALTS
;
A
#
# COMPACT_ATOMS: atom_id res chain seq x y z
N MET A 1 -6.06 24.90 -4.79
CA MET A 1 -5.27 24.63 -6.01
C MET A 1 -4.56 23.32 -5.75
N SER A 2 -4.76 22.34 -6.62
CA SER A 2 -4.12 21.02 -6.47
C SER A 2 -2.61 21.15 -6.49
N THR A 3 -1.92 20.48 -5.59
CA THR A 3 -0.45 20.40 -5.57
C THR A 3 -0.02 19.00 -5.94
N THR A 4 0.89 18.86 -6.91
CA THR A 4 1.44 17.57 -7.33
C THR A 4 2.90 17.47 -6.91
N ARG A 5 3.28 16.32 -6.36
CA ARG A 5 4.68 16.00 -6.00
C ARG A 5 5.02 14.58 -6.45
N ARG A 6 6.15 14.44 -7.14
CA ARG A 6 6.69 13.13 -7.50
C ARG A 6 7.24 12.41 -6.28
N ALA A 7 6.87 11.14 -6.12
CA ALA A 7 7.33 10.29 -5.02
C ALA A 7 8.80 9.88 -5.22
N SER A 8 9.56 9.76 -4.12
CA SER A 8 11.01 9.52 -4.13
C SER A 8 11.42 8.17 -4.77
N PHE A 9 10.52 7.19 -4.77
CA PHE A 9 10.74 5.85 -5.34
C PHE A 9 10.35 5.74 -6.83
N SER A 10 10.02 6.85 -7.49
CA SER A 10 9.61 6.86 -8.91
C SER A 10 10.80 6.78 -9.86
N PHE A 11 10.65 6.02 -10.94
CA PHE A 11 11.65 5.87 -12.02
C PHE A 11 10.96 5.68 -13.38
N ASP A 12 11.71 5.50 -14.47
CA ASP A 12 11.18 5.56 -15.85
C ASP A 12 10.05 4.55 -16.12
N ALA A 13 10.15 3.34 -15.58
CA ALA A 13 9.13 2.31 -15.80
C ALA A 13 7.98 2.36 -14.77
N LEU A 14 8.13 3.13 -13.68
CA LEU A 14 7.15 3.26 -12.61
C LEU A 14 7.12 4.71 -12.11
N SER A 15 6.08 5.46 -12.49
CA SER A 15 5.86 6.81 -11.96
C SER A 15 4.84 6.78 -10.85
N ALA A 16 5.17 7.43 -9.74
CA ALA A 16 4.23 7.67 -8.65
C ALA A 16 4.25 9.16 -8.31
N ASP A 17 3.07 9.77 -8.31
CA ASP A 17 2.87 11.16 -7.91
C ASP A 17 1.82 11.22 -6.82
N THR A 18 1.98 12.15 -5.89
CA THR A 18 0.95 12.47 -4.89
C THR A 18 0.29 13.79 -5.26
N VAL A 19 -1.04 13.81 -5.23
CA VAL A 19 -1.84 15.01 -5.46
C VAL A 19 -2.56 15.37 -4.17
N THR A 20 -2.35 16.59 -3.70
CA THR A 20 -3.03 17.17 -2.55
C THR A 20 -4.08 18.17 -3.01
N ASP A 21 -5.26 18.14 -2.38
CA ASP A 21 -6.42 18.98 -2.67
C ASP A 21 -6.80 18.97 -4.16
N ALA A 22 -6.90 17.77 -4.73
CA ALA A 22 -7.33 17.55 -6.10
C ALA A 22 -8.78 18.01 -6.28
N ASP A 23 -9.00 18.87 -7.28
CA ASP A 23 -10.29 19.35 -7.72
C ASP A 23 -10.35 19.19 -9.24
N GLU A 24 -11.19 18.27 -9.72
CA GLU A 24 -11.32 17.86 -11.14
C GLU A 24 -9.97 17.57 -11.82
N PHE A 25 -9.01 16.99 -11.07
CA PHE A 25 -7.67 16.72 -11.57
C PHE A 25 -7.73 15.68 -12.69
N THR A 26 -7.28 16.06 -13.89
CA THR A 26 -7.33 15.19 -15.07
C THR A 26 -6.10 14.28 -15.11
N LEU A 27 -6.32 12.97 -15.16
CA LEU A 27 -5.25 12.00 -15.33
C LEU A 27 -4.66 12.07 -16.74
N GLU A 28 -3.35 12.32 -16.86
CA GLU A 28 -2.67 12.34 -18.15
C GLU A 28 -2.48 10.93 -18.74
N ASN A 29 -2.25 9.94 -17.87
CA ASN A 29 -2.00 8.55 -18.23
C ASN A 29 -2.96 7.63 -17.47
N PRO A 30 -3.25 6.41 -17.99
CA PRO A 30 -3.92 5.38 -17.20
C PRO A 30 -3.13 5.17 -15.91
N SER A 31 -3.82 5.30 -14.78
CA SER A 31 -3.18 5.33 -13.48
C SER A 31 -4.03 4.57 -12.47
N MET A 32 -3.34 3.85 -11.61
CA MET A 32 -3.92 3.41 -10.36
C MET A 32 -4.04 4.62 -9.44
N VAL A 33 -5.27 4.92 -9.04
CA VAL A 33 -5.55 6.01 -8.10
C VAL A 33 -5.84 5.38 -6.75
N VAL A 34 -5.00 5.73 -5.77
CA VAL A 34 -5.15 5.30 -4.38
C VAL A 34 -5.61 6.50 -3.56
N ASN A 35 -6.78 6.38 -2.95
CA ASN A 35 -7.27 7.35 -1.99
C ASN A 35 -6.55 7.12 -0.66
N LEU A 36 -5.70 8.06 -0.25
CA LEU A 36 -4.94 7.95 1.00
C LEU A 36 -5.71 8.51 2.20
N ASP A 37 -6.91 9.03 1.98
CA ASP A 37 -7.70 9.78 2.93
C ASP A 37 -8.79 8.97 3.64
N ALA A 38 -9.31 9.53 4.73
CA ALA A 38 -10.49 9.03 5.44
C ALA A 38 -11.80 9.39 4.72
N ASP A 39 -11.78 10.43 3.88
CA ASP A 39 -12.92 10.81 3.06
C ASP A 39 -12.90 10.13 1.68
N PRO A 40 -14.05 9.78 1.09
CA PRO A 40 -14.09 9.24 -0.27
C PRO A 40 -13.55 10.23 -1.30
N ALA A 41 -12.73 9.75 -2.24
CA ALA A 41 -12.39 10.52 -3.43
C ALA A 41 -13.49 10.36 -4.49
N ARG A 42 -13.72 11.38 -5.32
CA ARG A 42 -14.75 11.37 -6.36
C ARG A 42 -14.13 11.11 -7.72
N ILE A 43 -14.82 10.33 -8.55
CA ILE A 43 -14.52 10.20 -9.97
C ILE A 43 -15.47 11.16 -10.69
N ASP A 44 -14.94 12.28 -11.19
CA ASP A 44 -15.67 13.42 -11.75
C ASP A 44 -16.12 13.17 -13.20
N MET A 45 -16.62 11.96 -13.45
CA MET A 45 -17.19 11.56 -14.73
C MET A 45 -18.70 11.37 -14.57
N PRO A 46 -19.50 11.46 -15.66
CA PRO A 46 -20.90 11.07 -15.61
C PRO A 46 -21.03 9.64 -15.06
N LEU A 47 -21.72 9.49 -13.92
CA LEU A 47 -21.87 8.22 -13.19
C LEU A 47 -20.56 7.63 -12.64
N GLY A 48 -19.51 8.44 -12.43
CA GLY A 48 -18.18 7.99 -12.00
C GLY A 48 -18.10 7.39 -10.59
N GLY A 49 -19.04 7.74 -9.69
CA GLY A 49 -19.03 7.22 -8.33
C GLY A 49 -17.87 7.74 -7.47
N TYR A 50 -17.37 6.89 -6.57
CA TYR A 50 -16.36 7.26 -5.58
C TYR A 50 -15.31 6.15 -5.42
N ILE A 51 -14.09 6.54 -5.07
CA ILE A 51 -13.06 5.66 -4.54
C ILE A 51 -13.22 5.71 -3.01
N PRO A 52 -13.54 4.58 -2.34
CA PRO A 52 -13.70 4.57 -0.88
C PRO A 52 -12.46 5.09 -0.14
N PRO A 53 -12.61 5.48 1.13
CA PRO A 53 -11.47 5.76 2.00
C PRO A 53 -10.45 4.63 1.95
N LEU A 54 -9.15 4.97 1.85
CA LEU A 54 -8.05 4.00 1.89
C LEU A 54 -8.09 2.92 0.80
N ALA A 55 -8.88 3.12 -0.26
CA ALA A 55 -9.06 2.17 -1.34
C ALA A 55 -8.39 2.66 -2.63
N SER A 56 -8.29 1.75 -3.60
CA SER A 56 -7.73 2.05 -4.90
C SER A 56 -8.61 1.58 -6.04
N THR A 57 -8.38 2.13 -7.22
CA THR A 57 -8.94 1.63 -8.47
C THR A 57 -8.03 2.00 -9.64
N MET A 58 -8.21 1.34 -10.79
CA MET A 58 -7.54 1.69 -12.05
C MET A 58 -8.43 2.63 -12.84
N LEU A 59 -7.93 3.81 -13.21
CA LEU A 59 -8.64 4.79 -14.02
C LEU A 59 -7.91 5.03 -15.35
N ALA A 60 -8.69 5.33 -16.38
CA ALA A 60 -8.16 5.63 -17.71
C ALA A 60 -7.63 7.07 -17.78
N ALA A 61 -6.75 7.32 -18.75
CA ALA A 61 -6.36 8.69 -19.11
C ALA A 61 -7.60 9.54 -19.45
N GLY A 62 -7.56 10.82 -19.09
CA GLY A 62 -8.66 11.78 -19.27
C GLY A 62 -9.76 11.67 -18.21
N THR A 63 -9.71 10.70 -17.30
CA THR A 63 -10.61 10.68 -16.14
C THR A 63 -10.25 11.80 -15.19
N GLN A 64 -11.26 12.52 -14.70
CA GLN A 64 -11.10 13.56 -13.69
C GLN A 64 -11.36 12.98 -12.29
N VAL A 65 -10.54 13.37 -11.32
CA VAL A 65 -10.68 12.95 -9.92
C VAL A 65 -10.53 14.11 -8.95
N SER A 66 -11.30 14.05 -7.87
CA SER A 66 -11.25 15.01 -6.76
C SER A 66 -11.03 14.28 -5.45
N GLY A 67 -10.22 14.84 -4.55
CA GLY A 67 -9.89 14.23 -3.27
C GLY A 67 -8.78 14.98 -2.54
N ARG A 68 -8.72 14.83 -1.22
CA ARG A 68 -7.77 15.59 -0.39
C ARG A 68 -6.33 15.09 -0.51
N LEU A 69 -6.11 13.78 -0.51
CA LEU A 69 -4.77 13.20 -0.70
C LEU A 69 -4.84 11.92 -1.53
N LEU A 70 -4.31 11.97 -2.75
CA LEU A 70 -4.30 10.85 -3.70
C LEU A 70 -2.87 10.45 -4.05
N ALA A 71 -2.61 9.14 -4.20
CA ALA A 71 -1.45 8.65 -4.95
C ALA A 71 -1.88 8.20 -6.34
N LEU A 72 -1.18 8.67 -7.36
CA LEU A 72 -1.36 8.33 -8.77
C LEU A 72 -0.16 7.51 -9.20
N ILE A 73 -0.40 6.26 -9.58
CA ILE A 73 0.67 5.32 -9.91
C ILE A 73 0.46 4.82 -11.33
N SER A 74 1.43 5.06 -12.20
CA SER A 74 1.47 4.54 -13.57
C SER A 74 2.59 3.51 -13.69
N LEU A 75 2.24 2.36 -14.24
CA LEU A 75 3.09 1.16 -14.32
C LEU A 75 3.06 0.62 -15.74
N PRO A 76 4.02 -0.23 -16.15
CA PRO A 76 3.88 -0.96 -17.38
C PRO A 76 2.80 -2.05 -17.21
N GLY A 77 2.05 -2.35 -18.27
CA GLY A 77 1.10 -3.47 -18.27
C GLY A 77 1.76 -4.86 -18.28
N GLN A 78 3.08 -4.94 -18.11
CA GLN A 78 3.86 -6.18 -18.16
C GLN A 78 4.72 -6.32 -16.90
N PRO A 79 5.04 -7.55 -16.46
CA PRO A 79 5.94 -7.79 -15.33
C PRO A 79 7.32 -7.16 -15.54
N LEU A 80 7.89 -6.61 -14.48
CA LEU A 80 9.26 -6.10 -14.44
C LEU A 80 10.16 -7.14 -13.75
N PRO A 81 11.32 -7.48 -14.32
CA PRO A 81 12.24 -8.42 -13.67
C PRO A 81 12.91 -7.78 -12.46
N GLU A 82 13.29 -8.62 -11.48
CA GLU A 82 13.97 -8.21 -10.25
C GLU A 82 15.14 -7.23 -10.48
N SER A 83 15.91 -7.44 -11.56
CA SER A 83 17.06 -6.62 -11.92
C SER A 83 16.72 -5.15 -12.12
N VAL A 84 15.50 -4.82 -12.55
CA VAL A 84 15.04 -3.43 -12.70
C VAL A 84 15.01 -2.74 -11.34
N PHE A 85 14.44 -3.38 -10.31
CA PHE A 85 14.33 -2.81 -8.97
C PHE A 85 15.70 -2.68 -8.29
N ARG A 86 16.56 -3.69 -8.45
CA ARG A 86 17.94 -3.61 -7.96
C ARG A 86 18.74 -2.49 -8.62
N ALA A 87 18.54 -2.25 -9.91
CA ALA A 87 19.17 -1.12 -10.61
C ALA A 87 18.69 0.24 -10.10
N GLN A 88 17.51 0.32 -9.47
CA GLN A 88 17.01 1.52 -8.77
C GLN A 88 17.50 1.60 -7.32
N GLY A 89 18.39 0.70 -6.88
CA GLY A 89 18.93 0.70 -5.53
C GLY A 89 17.98 0.18 -4.46
N TRP A 90 16.96 -0.60 -4.84
CA TRP A 90 16.08 -1.23 -3.84
C TRP A 90 16.87 -2.27 -3.05
N GLU A 91 16.72 -2.21 -1.73
CA GLU A 91 17.50 -3.03 -0.79
C GLU A 91 16.71 -4.30 -0.44
N ASP A 92 17.41 -5.43 -0.31
CA ASP A 92 16.80 -6.63 0.28
C ASP A 92 16.62 -6.39 1.77
N PHE A 93 15.36 -6.34 2.21
CA PHE A 93 14.97 -6.06 3.58
C PHE A 93 15.56 -7.04 4.58
N TYR A 94 15.84 -8.26 4.15
CA TYR A 94 16.48 -9.26 4.99
C TYR A 94 18.01 -9.21 4.95
N GLY A 95 18.60 -8.22 4.27
CA GLY A 95 20.03 -8.01 4.14
C GLY A 95 20.57 -8.38 2.75
N SER A 96 21.47 -7.54 2.23
CA SER A 96 22.13 -7.68 0.94
C SER A 96 23.28 -8.69 0.91
N ASP A 97 23.89 -8.99 2.07
CA ASP A 97 25.02 -9.92 2.24
C ASP A 97 24.58 -11.40 2.37
N ARG A 98 23.59 -11.81 1.59
CA ARG A 98 23.21 -13.22 1.51
C ARG A 98 24.08 -13.94 0.47
N ALA A 99 25.40 -13.89 0.65
CA ALA A 99 26.37 -14.63 -0.17
C ALA A 99 26.08 -16.14 -0.19
N ASP A 100 25.35 -16.62 0.83
CA ASP A 100 24.92 -18.01 0.99
C ASP A 100 23.43 -18.23 0.65
N ALA A 101 22.76 -17.28 -0.03
CA ALA A 101 21.36 -17.41 -0.44
C ALA A 101 21.16 -18.66 -1.27
N GLN A 102 20.52 -19.66 -0.69
CA GLN A 102 20.13 -20.85 -1.43
C GLN A 102 19.00 -20.49 -2.41
N PRO A 103 18.88 -21.19 -3.55
CA PRO A 103 17.70 -21.10 -4.39
C PRO A 103 16.43 -21.28 -3.55
N GLY A 104 15.49 -20.34 -3.64
CA GLY A 104 14.27 -20.30 -2.81
C GLY A 104 14.36 -19.46 -1.54
N THR A 105 15.49 -18.78 -1.29
CA THR A 105 15.56 -17.75 -0.25
C THR A 105 14.60 -16.62 -0.58
N ALA A 106 13.74 -16.24 0.36
CA ALA A 106 12.76 -15.17 0.17
C ALA A 106 13.44 -13.84 -0.20
N VAL A 107 13.14 -13.31 -1.38
CA VAL A 107 13.61 -12.00 -1.83
C VAL A 107 12.53 -10.98 -1.52
N LEU A 108 12.87 -9.96 -0.74
CA LEU A 108 11.96 -8.88 -0.38
C LEU A 108 12.67 -7.54 -0.58
N LEU A 109 12.52 -6.98 -1.78
CA LEU A 109 13.15 -5.70 -2.11
C LEU A 109 12.26 -4.55 -1.68
N LYS A 110 12.82 -3.57 -0.97
CA LYS A 110 12.13 -2.36 -0.52
C LYS A 110 12.68 -1.13 -1.25
N SER A 111 11.79 -0.27 -1.73
CA SER A 111 12.17 1.05 -2.24
C SER A 111 12.57 2.01 -1.10
N THR A 112 13.02 3.22 -1.45
CA THR A 112 13.00 4.33 -0.50
C THR A 112 11.58 4.56 0.03
N GLN A 113 11.48 5.00 1.28
CA GLN A 113 10.22 5.44 1.88
C GLN A 113 10.05 6.94 1.70
N ASP A 114 8.80 7.37 1.50
CA ASP A 114 8.46 8.76 1.23
C ASP A 114 7.30 9.22 2.11
N SER A 115 7.48 10.33 2.85
CA SER A 115 6.39 10.98 3.60
C SER A 115 5.60 11.87 2.65
N VAL A 116 4.29 11.64 2.51
CA VAL A 116 3.49 12.26 1.45
C VAL A 116 2.41 13.23 1.93
N GLY A 117 2.18 13.32 3.23
CA GLY A 117 1.23 14.25 3.80
C GLY A 117 0.74 13.80 5.17
N GLN A 118 -0.32 14.46 5.64
CA GLN A 118 -1.01 14.09 6.87
C GLN A 118 -2.49 13.92 6.60
N VAL A 119 -3.10 13.00 7.34
CA VAL A 119 -4.54 12.75 7.30
C VAL A 119 -5.12 12.61 8.69
N GLU A 120 -6.38 12.99 8.87
CA GLU A 120 -7.10 12.69 10.10
C GLU A 120 -7.87 11.38 9.92
N LEU A 121 -7.57 10.39 10.74
CA LEU A 121 -8.26 9.10 10.71
C LEU A 121 -9.06 8.91 11.98
N VAL A 122 -10.21 8.26 11.86
CA VAL A 122 -10.96 7.68 12.99
C VAL A 122 -10.65 6.18 13.02
N PRO A 123 -9.72 5.69 13.86
CA PRO A 123 -9.31 4.29 13.83
C PRO A 123 -10.46 3.30 13.99
N ALA A 124 -11.48 3.63 14.78
CA ALA A 124 -12.64 2.75 14.95
C ALA A 124 -13.39 2.48 13.65
N GLN A 125 -13.47 3.47 12.76
CA GLN A 125 -14.11 3.32 11.45
C GLN A 125 -13.20 2.58 10.48
N ILE A 126 -11.93 2.98 10.41
CA ILE A 126 -10.96 2.44 9.45
C ILE A 126 -10.61 0.97 9.74
N LEU A 127 -10.49 0.60 11.02
CA LEU A 127 -10.15 -0.76 11.44
C LEU A 127 -11.39 -1.64 11.64
N ALA A 128 -12.60 -1.05 11.52
CA ALA A 128 -13.87 -1.68 11.92
C ALA A 128 -13.79 -2.26 13.34
N ASP A 129 -13.24 -1.48 14.28
CA ASP A 129 -12.95 -1.90 15.65
C ASP A 129 -13.59 -0.92 16.67
N PRO A 130 -14.66 -1.31 17.36
CA PRO A 130 -15.33 -0.44 18.33
C PRO A 130 -14.48 -0.13 19.57
N HIS A 131 -13.39 -0.86 19.81
CA HIS A 131 -12.46 -0.62 20.92
C HIS A 131 -11.38 0.40 20.59
N ALA A 132 -11.23 0.77 19.31
CA ALA A 132 -10.28 1.77 18.88
C ALA A 132 -10.79 3.21 19.17
N PRO A 133 -9.90 4.22 19.14
CA PRO A 133 -10.30 5.61 19.31
C PRO A 133 -11.41 6.01 18.32
N GLN A 134 -12.40 6.73 18.86
CA GLN A 134 -13.59 7.18 18.13
C GLN A 134 -13.43 8.59 17.57
N ASP A 135 -12.49 9.37 18.11
CA ASP A 135 -12.21 10.72 17.66
C ASP A 135 -11.17 10.70 16.53
N PRO A 136 -11.29 11.58 15.54
CA PRO A 136 -10.27 11.74 14.50
C PRO A 136 -8.99 12.31 15.11
N PHE A 137 -7.84 11.80 14.66
CA PHE A 137 -6.54 12.39 15.00
C PHE A 137 -5.52 12.26 13.86
N PRO A 138 -4.52 13.14 13.81
CA PRO A 138 -3.63 13.23 12.67
C PRO A 138 -2.64 12.06 12.59
N HIS A 139 -2.41 11.61 11.37
CA HIS A 139 -1.43 10.59 11.00
C HIS A 139 -0.54 11.13 9.88
N GLU A 140 0.77 10.93 9.98
CA GLU A 140 1.68 11.07 8.85
C GLU A 140 1.51 9.87 7.92
N VAL A 141 1.33 10.13 6.62
CA VAL A 141 1.22 9.09 5.60
C VAL A 141 2.58 8.86 4.97
N LYS A 142 3.07 7.63 5.02
CA LYS A 142 4.30 7.20 4.36
C LYS A 142 4.02 6.11 3.35
N LEU A 143 4.69 6.21 2.21
CA LEU A 143 4.58 5.28 1.10
C LEU A 143 5.94 4.65 0.84
N ASN A 144 5.94 3.35 0.57
CA ASN A 144 7.05 2.70 -0.10
C ASN A 144 6.54 1.53 -0.93
N LEU A 145 7.35 1.11 -1.88
CA LEU A 145 7.07 -0.04 -2.71
C LEU A 145 7.88 -1.25 -2.24
N TRP A 146 7.35 -2.41 -2.58
CA TRP A 146 8.00 -3.68 -2.38
C TRP A 146 7.92 -4.53 -3.62
N PHE A 147 8.96 -5.32 -3.86
CA PHE A 147 9.01 -6.35 -4.89
C PHE A 147 9.35 -7.69 -4.26
N SER A 148 8.72 -8.74 -4.76
CA SER A 148 9.06 -10.12 -4.41
C SER A 148 8.75 -11.05 -5.60
N PRO A 149 9.60 -12.05 -5.89
CA PRO A 149 9.35 -12.99 -6.97
C PRO A 149 8.26 -13.99 -6.59
N ALA A 150 7.69 -14.62 -7.62
CA ALA A 150 6.67 -15.66 -7.48
C ALA A 150 7.11 -16.74 -6.50
N GLY A 151 6.21 -17.13 -5.61
CA GLY A 151 6.45 -18.21 -4.69
C GLY A 151 7.08 -17.78 -3.36
N THR A 152 7.14 -16.48 -3.06
CA THR A 152 7.82 -15.94 -1.87
C THR A 152 6.87 -15.66 -0.71
N ASP A 153 7.25 -16.13 0.49
CA ASP A 153 6.67 -15.72 1.77
C ASP A 153 7.44 -14.52 2.31
N CYS A 154 6.79 -13.37 2.45
CA CYS A 154 7.44 -12.11 2.87
C CYS A 154 7.59 -11.98 4.39
N GLY A 155 7.54 -13.09 5.12
CA GLY A 155 7.85 -13.18 6.54
C GLY A 155 6.65 -12.91 7.45
N ILE A 156 6.38 -13.87 8.35
CA ILE A 156 5.35 -13.74 9.37
C ILE A 156 5.81 -12.77 10.47
N HIS A 157 5.05 -11.71 10.69
CA HIS A 157 5.31 -10.70 11.71
C HIS A 157 4.00 -10.15 12.29
N ARG A 158 4.11 -9.34 13.35
CA ARG A 158 2.97 -8.66 13.98
C ARG A 158 3.31 -7.34 14.67
N ASP A 159 4.58 -6.95 14.63
CA ASP A 159 5.10 -5.87 15.46
C ASP A 159 5.38 -4.64 14.60
N HIS A 160 4.46 -3.67 14.66
CA HIS A 160 4.63 -2.30 14.17
C HIS A 160 3.57 -1.39 14.80
N ALA A 161 3.85 -0.09 14.85
CA ALA A 161 3.06 0.91 15.60
C ALA A 161 2.28 1.89 14.71
N PHE A 162 2.02 1.52 13.45
CA PHE A 162 1.30 2.33 12.47
C PHE A 162 0.21 1.49 11.80
N ILE A 163 -0.87 2.15 11.36
CA ILE A 163 -1.91 1.49 10.55
C ILE A 163 -1.31 1.22 9.17
N GLU A 164 -1.33 -0.02 8.72
CA GLU A 164 -0.78 -0.42 7.43
C GLU A 164 -1.86 -0.94 6.48
N THR A 165 -1.78 -0.52 5.22
CA THR A 165 -2.52 -1.14 4.12
C THR A 165 -1.67 -1.35 2.88
N HIS A 166 -2.05 -2.34 2.06
CA HIS A 166 -1.32 -2.71 0.85
C HIS A 166 -2.20 -2.59 -0.38
N THR A 167 -1.66 -1.97 -1.42
CA THR A 167 -2.27 -1.91 -2.75
C THR A 167 -1.44 -2.67 -3.76
N GLN A 168 -2.04 -3.65 -4.44
CA GLN A 168 -1.37 -4.43 -5.46
C GLN A 168 -1.11 -3.61 -6.72
N LEU A 169 0.15 -3.50 -7.14
CA LEU A 169 0.54 -2.75 -8.34
C LEU A 169 0.70 -3.66 -9.55
N LEU A 170 1.54 -4.69 -9.43
CA LEU A 170 1.81 -5.68 -10.49
C LEU A 170 1.67 -7.09 -9.94
N GLY A 171 1.24 -8.02 -10.78
CA GLY A 171 1.10 -9.42 -10.40
C GLY A 171 -0.07 -9.69 -9.45
N THR A 172 -0.08 -10.88 -8.85
CA THR A 172 -1.06 -11.31 -7.87
C THR A 172 -0.35 -11.80 -6.62
N GLY A 173 -0.88 -11.42 -5.47
CA GLY A 173 -0.45 -11.93 -4.18
C GLY A 173 -1.59 -11.91 -3.19
N ARG A 174 -1.26 -12.06 -1.91
CA ARG A 174 -2.26 -12.08 -0.85
C ARG A 174 -1.69 -11.62 0.49
N MET A 175 -2.55 -11.00 1.28
CA MET A 175 -2.31 -10.80 2.71
C MET A 175 -2.86 -12.00 3.48
N GLN A 176 -2.03 -12.60 4.33
CA GLN A 176 -2.40 -13.79 5.11
C GLN A 176 -2.42 -13.47 6.59
N LYS A 177 -3.39 -14.02 7.34
CA LYS A 177 -3.40 -14.00 8.80
C LYS A 177 -3.19 -15.39 9.38
N PHE A 178 -2.46 -15.43 10.49
CA PHE A 178 -2.09 -16.65 11.20
C PHE A 178 -2.47 -16.55 12.68
N ALA A 179 -2.87 -17.69 13.26
CA ALA A 179 -3.16 -17.75 14.69
C ALA A 179 -1.86 -17.69 15.53
N TYR A 180 -0.76 -18.20 14.98
CA TYR A 180 0.56 -18.22 15.60
C TYR A 180 1.64 -17.82 14.57
N ASN A 181 2.88 -17.65 15.01
CA ASN A 181 4.01 -17.47 14.10
C ASN A 181 4.34 -18.81 13.39
N SER A 182 3.48 -19.24 12.47
CA SER A 182 3.59 -20.51 11.75
C SER A 182 2.69 -20.53 10.52
N HIS A 183 3.25 -20.90 9.36
CA HIS A 183 2.51 -21.09 8.10
C HIS A 183 1.37 -22.12 8.23
N ALA A 184 1.51 -23.12 9.11
CA ALA A 184 0.46 -24.12 9.34
C ALA A 184 -0.78 -23.57 10.06
N SER A 185 -0.72 -22.33 10.53
CA SER A 185 -1.79 -21.69 11.31
C SER A 185 -2.53 -20.59 10.57
N VAL A 186 -2.43 -20.56 9.23
CA VAL A 186 -3.20 -19.64 8.39
C VAL A 186 -4.70 -19.83 8.61
N PHE A 187 -5.43 -18.75 8.81
CA PHE A 187 -6.89 -18.77 8.97
C PHE A 187 -7.63 -17.80 8.04
N GLU A 188 -6.92 -16.89 7.36
CA GLU A 188 -7.50 -15.99 6.37
C GLU A 188 -6.48 -15.65 5.29
N ASP A 189 -6.94 -15.65 4.03
CA ASP A 189 -6.24 -15.12 2.87
C ASP A 189 -7.08 -13.99 2.24
N GLN A 190 -6.47 -12.84 2.01
CA GLN A 190 -7.04 -11.74 1.21
C GLN A 190 -6.26 -11.64 -0.09
N ILE A 191 -6.81 -12.20 -1.17
CA ILE A 191 -6.20 -12.20 -2.51
C ILE A 191 -6.28 -10.79 -3.09
N LEU A 192 -5.16 -10.30 -3.62
CA LEU A 192 -5.04 -8.98 -4.23
C LEU A 192 -4.61 -9.11 -5.70
N ALA A 193 -5.48 -8.65 -6.60
CA ALA A 193 -5.17 -8.41 -8.00
C ALA A 193 -4.74 -6.95 -8.21
N PRO A 194 -4.09 -6.61 -9.33
CA PRO A 194 -3.67 -5.24 -9.62
C PRO A 194 -4.82 -4.24 -9.43
N ALA A 195 -4.49 -3.10 -8.82
CA ALA A 195 -5.42 -2.03 -8.44
C ALA A 195 -6.36 -2.33 -7.26
N GLN A 196 -6.17 -3.44 -6.55
CA GLN A 196 -6.88 -3.71 -5.30
C GLN A 196 -6.03 -3.33 -4.09
N THR A 197 -6.58 -2.48 -3.24
CA THR A 197 -6.16 -2.37 -1.84
C THR A 197 -6.76 -3.51 -1.04
N GLN A 198 -6.04 -3.99 -0.02
CA GLN A 198 -6.58 -5.00 0.89
C GLN A 198 -7.98 -4.62 1.40
N PRO A 199 -8.96 -5.53 1.34
CA PRO A 199 -10.35 -5.23 1.64
C PRO A 199 -10.61 -4.94 3.12
N SER A 200 -9.77 -5.44 4.03
CA SER A 200 -9.82 -5.02 5.42
C SER A 200 -8.44 -4.95 6.04
N ILE A 201 -8.23 -3.90 6.84
CA ILE A 201 -6.99 -3.70 7.57
C ILE A 201 -6.94 -4.65 8.77
N PHE A 202 -5.78 -5.27 9.00
CA PHE A 202 -5.59 -6.29 10.04
C PHE A 202 -5.41 -5.73 11.45
N GLY A 203 -5.03 -4.46 11.59
CA GLY A 203 -4.80 -3.82 12.88
C GLY A 203 -6.04 -3.82 13.75
N ARG A 204 -5.88 -4.06 15.04
CA ARG A 204 -6.92 -3.99 16.08
C ARG A 204 -6.39 -3.21 17.27
N TRP A 205 -7.29 -2.62 18.03
CA TRP A 205 -6.93 -1.95 19.27
C TRP A 205 -6.93 -2.96 20.42
N ASP A 206 -5.81 -3.09 21.09
CA ASP A 206 -5.62 -3.97 22.25
C ASP A 206 -4.88 -3.19 23.35
N ASP A 207 -5.48 -3.13 24.53
CA ASP A 207 -4.98 -2.40 25.72
C ASP A 207 -4.41 -1.00 25.40
N GLY A 208 -5.18 -0.20 24.66
CA GLY A 208 -4.81 1.17 24.33
C GLY A 208 -3.75 1.31 23.22
N ARG A 209 -3.40 0.23 22.54
CA ARG A 209 -2.36 0.20 21.50
C ARG A 209 -2.87 -0.47 20.23
N LEU A 210 -2.30 -0.08 19.11
CA LEU A 210 -2.48 -0.81 17.87
C LEU A 210 -1.70 -2.14 17.94
N ALA A 211 -2.40 -3.24 17.69
CA ALA A 211 -1.86 -4.58 17.67
C ALA A 211 -2.29 -5.30 16.40
N TYR A 212 -1.43 -6.21 15.94
CA TYR A 212 -1.71 -7.03 14.76
C TYR A 212 -1.78 -8.52 15.12
N PRO A 213 -2.60 -9.30 14.41
CA PRO A 213 -2.39 -10.74 14.35
C PRO A 213 -1.05 -11.04 13.68
N TRP A 214 -0.56 -12.27 13.83
CA TRP A 214 0.51 -12.74 12.96
C TRP A 214 0.03 -12.66 11.52
N HIS A 215 0.80 -12.02 10.65
CA HIS A 215 0.44 -11.83 9.25
C HIS A 215 1.68 -11.77 8.37
N GLN A 216 1.45 -11.94 7.06
CA GLN A 216 2.48 -11.77 6.04
C GLN A 216 1.84 -11.39 4.71
N TYR A 217 2.66 -10.82 3.82
CA TYR A 217 2.35 -10.83 2.40
C TYR A 217 2.92 -12.11 1.75
N ARG A 218 2.19 -12.68 0.79
CA ARG A 218 2.60 -13.82 -0.04
C ARG A 218 2.53 -13.45 -1.51
N ALA A 219 3.64 -13.62 -2.22
CA ALA A 219 3.74 -13.41 -3.66
C ALA A 219 3.33 -14.69 -4.43
N ASP A 220 2.19 -14.64 -5.12
CA ASP A 220 1.75 -15.77 -5.95
C ASP A 220 2.38 -15.72 -7.35
N THR A 221 2.60 -14.50 -7.87
CA THR A 221 3.43 -14.23 -9.04
C THR A 221 4.60 -13.32 -8.66
N ASP A 222 5.43 -12.91 -9.62
CA ASP A 222 6.27 -11.73 -9.41
C ASP A 222 5.34 -10.55 -9.15
N VAL A 223 5.58 -9.85 -8.05
CA VAL A 223 4.70 -8.79 -7.57
C VAL A 223 5.43 -7.48 -7.35
N VAL A 224 4.69 -6.40 -7.52
CA VAL A 224 5.00 -5.12 -6.88
C VAL A 224 3.76 -4.70 -6.11
N TRP A 225 3.92 -4.24 -4.89
CA TRP A 225 2.84 -3.63 -4.12
C TRP A 225 3.31 -2.36 -3.43
N LEU A 226 2.35 -1.48 -3.19
CA LEU A 226 2.50 -0.28 -2.39
C LEU A 226 2.15 -0.63 -0.94
N ALA A 227 3.05 -0.36 -0.01
CA ALA A 227 2.74 -0.26 1.41
C ALA A 227 2.43 1.19 1.77
N ILE A 228 1.33 1.36 2.49
CA ILE A 228 0.82 2.64 2.95
C ILE A 228 0.78 2.59 4.47
N GLU A 229 1.61 3.40 5.10
CA GLU A 229 1.77 3.44 6.55
C GLU A 229 1.19 4.76 7.10
N TYR A 230 0.28 4.67 8.06
CA TYR A 230 -0.32 5.80 8.76
C TYR A 230 0.24 5.85 10.18
N HIS A 231 1.18 6.75 10.40
CA HIS A 231 1.89 6.92 11.67
C HIS A 231 1.16 7.96 12.51
N ALA A 232 0.56 7.54 13.62
CA ALA A 232 -0.11 8.43 14.55
C ALA A 232 0.84 9.55 15.00
N LEU A 233 0.42 10.80 14.83
CA LEU A 233 1.13 11.94 15.40
C LEU A 233 0.65 12.10 16.84
N THR A 234 1.54 11.89 17.80
CA THR A 234 1.23 12.13 19.21
C THR A 234 0.82 13.58 19.40
N SER A 235 -0.34 13.79 20.03
CA SER A 235 -0.72 15.06 20.63
C SER A 235 -0.01 15.30 21.97
#